data_AF-A0A6M4IWN0-F1
#
_entry.id   AF-A0A6M4IWN0-F1
#
_cell.length_a   1.000
_cell.length_b   1.000
_cell.length_c   1.000
_cell.angle_alpha   90.00
_cell.angle_beta   90.00
_cell.angle_gamma   90.00
#
_symmetry.space_group_name_H-M   'P 1'
#
loop_
_entity.id
_entity.type
_entity.pdbx_description
1 polymer ?
#
loop_
_entity_poly.entity_id
_entity_poly.type
_entity_poly.pdbx_seq_one_letter_code
_entity_poly.pdbx_strand_id
1 'polypeptide(L)'
;MTMNPARLAALLVTSAALFAAPLSAQEKPPAKPPAAAMDHSKMDHSKMDHGAAKAEGWKELDAYHMLMMATWHPAKDKNDLAPIRAKASEMVASAKLVAASKSPMACQKPELLKAQADLPTATEKVAAMVAAKAADAELKAGLKGLHDSFDVLEGCAAGMKH
;
A
#
# COMPACT_ATOMS: atom_id res chain seq x y z
N MET A 1 -35.52 -28.38 21.98
CA MET A 1 -34.39 -29.31 21.81
C MET A 1 -34.94 -30.73 21.89
N THR A 2 -35.01 -31.41 20.75
CA THR A 2 -35.30 -32.84 20.65
C THR A 2 -34.73 -33.31 19.31
N MET A 3 -33.56 -33.95 19.36
CA MET A 3 -32.95 -34.66 18.24
C MET A 3 -33.57 -36.05 18.14
N ASN A 4 -33.74 -36.58 16.92
CA ASN A 4 -33.75 -38.03 16.70
C ASN A 4 -32.98 -38.39 15.42
N PRO A 5 -32.23 -39.51 15.39
CA PRO A 5 -31.24 -39.82 14.35
C PRO A 5 -31.63 -41.01 13.45
N ALA A 6 -30.69 -41.35 12.56
CA ALA A 6 -30.50 -42.61 11.82
C ALA A 6 -31.14 -42.74 10.43
N ARG A 7 -30.28 -42.84 9.41
CA ARG A 7 -30.03 -44.10 8.68
C ARG A 7 -28.59 -44.17 8.14
N LEU A 8 -27.88 -45.23 8.54
CA LEU A 8 -26.62 -45.72 7.97
C LEU A 8 -26.90 -46.61 6.76
N ALA A 9 -26.01 -46.59 5.75
CA ALA A 9 -25.48 -47.73 4.97
C ALA A 9 -24.56 -47.15 3.87
N ALA A 10 -23.23 -47.17 3.98
CA ALA A 10 -22.30 -48.27 3.72
C ALA A 10 -22.25 -48.71 2.24
N LEU A 11 -21.14 -48.45 1.54
CA LEU A 11 -20.30 -49.49 0.92
C LEU A 11 -19.09 -48.91 0.16
N LEU A 12 -17.94 -49.46 0.50
CA LEU A 12 -16.63 -49.30 -0.14
C LEU A 12 -16.63 -49.86 -1.56
N VAL A 13 -15.99 -49.15 -2.49
CA VAL A 13 -15.33 -49.77 -3.64
C VAL A 13 -13.88 -49.31 -3.64
N THR A 14 -13.01 -50.26 -3.31
CA THR A 14 -11.58 -50.25 -3.63
C THR A 14 -11.41 -50.88 -5.01
N SER A 15 -10.60 -50.27 -5.87
CA SER A 15 -9.83 -50.98 -6.89
C SER A 15 -8.73 -50.07 -7.44
N ALA A 16 -7.50 -50.50 -7.21
CA ALA A 16 -6.29 -49.97 -7.79
C ALA A 16 -5.82 -50.92 -8.90
N ALA A 17 -5.42 -50.39 -10.07
CA ALA A 17 -4.47 -51.02 -10.97
C ALA A 17 -3.92 -50.00 -12.01
N LEU A 18 -2.73 -49.48 -11.67
CA LEU A 18 -1.52 -49.25 -12.47
C LEU A 18 -1.58 -49.18 -14.03
N PHE A 19 -1.26 -47.98 -14.53
CA PHE A 19 -0.34 -47.55 -15.62
C PHE A 19 -0.31 -48.26 -16.99
N ALA A 20 -0.56 -47.45 -18.05
CA ALA A 20 0.38 -47.23 -19.17
C ALA A 20 -0.04 -45.99 -19.99
N ALA A 21 0.85 -44.99 -20.08
CA ALA A 21 0.73 -43.83 -20.97
C ALA A 21 1.78 -43.93 -22.09
N PRO A 22 1.54 -43.34 -23.27
CA PRO A 22 2.59 -42.72 -24.04
C PRO A 22 2.51 -41.19 -23.96
N LEU A 23 3.67 -40.64 -23.67
CA LEU A 23 4.05 -39.25 -23.51
C LEU A 23 4.32 -38.64 -24.90
N SER A 24 3.69 -37.51 -25.20
CA SER A 24 4.20 -36.47 -26.12
C SER A 24 3.52 -35.16 -25.70
N ALA A 25 4.22 -34.37 -24.90
CA ALA A 25 5.03 -33.24 -25.37
C ALA A 25 4.19 -31.95 -25.43
N GLN A 26 4.01 -31.34 -24.26
CA GLN A 26 3.88 -29.89 -24.16
C GLN A 26 4.97 -29.43 -23.19
N GLU A 27 5.94 -28.72 -23.74
CA GLU A 27 7.14 -28.25 -23.07
C GLU A 27 6.84 -27.41 -21.83
N LYS A 28 7.58 -27.75 -20.78
CA LYS A 28 7.71 -27.04 -19.51
C LYS A 28 8.81 -25.97 -19.69
N PRO A 29 8.58 -24.70 -19.31
CA PRO A 29 9.68 -23.77 -19.11
C PRO A 29 10.50 -24.21 -17.88
N PRO A 30 11.85 -24.24 -17.98
CA PRO A 30 12.71 -24.90 -17.03
C PRO A 30 12.91 -24.12 -15.72
N ALA A 31 13.17 -24.88 -14.66
CA ALA A 31 13.72 -24.36 -13.41
C ALA A 31 15.16 -23.86 -13.62
N LYS A 32 15.52 -22.85 -12.81
CA LYS A 32 16.83 -22.22 -12.57
C LYS A 32 18.06 -23.09 -12.91
N PRO A 33 19.13 -22.44 -13.40
CA PRO A 33 20.48 -22.73 -12.90
C PRO A 33 21.22 -21.43 -12.53
N PRO A 34 22.49 -21.51 -12.11
CA PRO A 34 22.99 -21.13 -10.80
C PRO A 34 23.32 -19.64 -10.67
N ALA A 35 23.61 -19.22 -9.44
CA ALA A 35 24.24 -17.96 -9.10
C ALA A 35 25.50 -17.72 -9.96
N ALA A 36 25.34 -17.01 -11.07
CA ALA A 36 26.38 -16.15 -11.59
C ALA A 36 26.35 -14.91 -10.72
N ALA A 37 27.48 -14.62 -10.08
CA ALA A 37 27.72 -13.37 -9.39
C ALA A 37 27.32 -12.21 -10.30
N MET A 38 26.15 -11.62 -10.05
CA MET A 38 25.91 -10.25 -10.47
C MET A 38 26.76 -9.40 -9.53
N ASP A 39 27.92 -9.05 -10.06
CA ASP A 39 28.73 -7.93 -9.62
C ASP A 39 27.79 -6.74 -9.33
N HIS A 40 27.55 -6.49 -8.05
CA HIS A 40 26.72 -5.40 -7.55
C HIS A 40 27.48 -4.07 -7.61
N SER A 41 28.55 -3.99 -8.40
CA SER A 41 29.44 -2.85 -8.44
C SER A 41 29.24 -1.96 -9.66
N LYS A 42 28.17 -2.16 -10.45
CA LYS A 42 27.82 -1.26 -11.57
C LYS A 42 26.33 -1.25 -11.92
N MET A 43 25.46 -1.14 -10.92
CA MET A 43 24.21 -0.40 -11.16
C MET A 43 24.53 1.06 -10.91
N ASP A 44 24.75 1.81 -12.00
CA ASP A 44 24.75 3.27 -11.94
C ASP A 44 23.37 3.69 -11.45
N HIS A 45 23.27 3.96 -10.14
CA HIS A 45 22.03 4.30 -9.46
C HIS A 45 21.49 5.69 -9.85
N SER A 46 22.00 6.30 -10.93
CA SER A 46 21.60 7.62 -11.38
C SER A 46 20.45 7.61 -12.39
N LYS A 47 19.87 6.45 -12.74
CA LYS A 47 18.77 6.37 -13.72
C LYS A 47 17.78 5.23 -13.49
N MET A 48 17.22 5.14 -12.29
CA MET A 48 15.82 4.70 -12.16
C MET A 48 14.98 5.93 -11.86
N ASP A 49 14.55 6.62 -12.91
CA ASP A 49 13.53 7.67 -12.82
C ASP A 49 12.16 7.03 -12.59
N HIS A 50 11.94 6.57 -11.37
CA HIS A 50 10.61 6.41 -10.80
C HIS A 50 10.41 7.57 -9.83
N GLY A 51 10.32 8.80 -10.34
CA GLY A 51 9.68 9.95 -9.68
C GLY A 51 9.97 10.18 -8.19
N ALA A 52 11.11 9.70 -7.68
CA ALA A 52 11.50 9.74 -6.29
C ALA A 52 12.34 10.98 -6.07
N ALA A 53 11.75 12.16 -6.30
CA ALA A 53 12.19 13.36 -5.61
C ALA A 53 11.72 13.19 -4.16
N LYS A 54 12.48 12.35 -3.45
CA LYS A 54 12.23 11.94 -2.07
C LYS A 54 12.17 13.21 -1.22
N ALA A 55 11.45 13.14 -0.13
CA ALA A 55 11.84 13.91 1.04
C ALA A 55 13.25 13.44 1.45
N GLU A 56 14.30 13.95 0.80
CA GLU A 56 15.70 13.59 1.06
C GLU A 56 16.01 14.00 2.51
N GLY A 57 15.84 13.04 3.43
CA GLY A 57 15.97 13.26 4.86
C GLY A 57 14.72 12.94 5.71
N TRP A 58 13.56 12.61 5.11
CA TRP A 58 12.33 12.32 5.86
C TRP A 58 11.61 11.06 5.34
N LYS A 59 12.12 9.89 5.70
CA LYS A 59 11.66 8.58 5.20
C LYS A 59 10.20 8.28 5.54
N GLU A 60 9.74 8.72 6.71
CA GLU A 60 8.37 8.50 7.16
C GLU A 60 7.38 9.30 6.30
N LEU A 61 7.74 10.54 5.92
CA LEU A 61 6.93 11.36 5.02
C LEU A 61 6.89 10.75 3.62
N ASP A 62 8.01 10.23 3.13
CA ASP A 62 8.10 9.53 1.82
C ASP A 62 7.21 8.28 1.81
N ALA A 63 7.26 7.46 2.86
CA ALA A 63 6.38 6.29 3.01
C ALA A 63 4.89 6.68 3.02
N TYR A 64 4.55 7.78 3.71
CA TYR A 64 3.20 8.32 3.72
C TYR A 64 2.79 8.86 2.34
N HIS A 65 3.69 9.55 1.64
CA HIS A 65 3.47 10.06 0.29
C HIS A 65 3.13 8.91 -0.67
N MET A 66 3.87 7.81 -0.62
CA MET A 66 3.60 6.62 -1.45
C MET A 66 2.19 6.07 -1.23
N LEU A 67 1.71 6.03 0.02
CA LEU A 67 0.35 5.63 0.34
C LEU A 67 -0.69 6.66 -0.13
N MET A 68 -0.37 7.95 -0.01
CA MET A 68 -1.21 9.03 -0.50
C MET A 68 -1.37 8.94 -2.03
N MET A 69 -0.29 8.77 -2.78
CA MET A 69 -0.37 8.62 -4.24
C MET A 69 -1.17 7.39 -4.66
N ALA A 70 -0.98 6.26 -3.96
CA ALA A 70 -1.67 5.00 -4.25
C ALA A 70 -3.17 5.05 -3.94
N THR A 71 -3.63 6.00 -3.14
CA THR A 71 -5.03 6.13 -2.74
C THR A 71 -5.73 7.33 -3.39
N TRP A 72 -5.05 8.47 -3.49
CA TRP A 72 -5.59 9.71 -4.06
C TRP A 72 -5.68 9.69 -5.58
N HIS A 73 -4.64 9.28 -6.31
CA HIS A 73 -4.67 9.24 -7.78
C HIS A 73 -5.82 8.39 -8.35
N PRO A 74 -5.99 7.12 -7.94
CA PRO A 74 -7.12 6.32 -8.42
C PRO A 74 -8.48 6.92 -8.03
N ALA A 75 -8.60 7.51 -6.84
CA ALA A 75 -9.81 8.20 -6.40
C ALA A 75 -10.09 9.48 -7.23
N LYS A 76 -9.05 10.25 -7.57
CA LYS A 76 -9.14 11.49 -8.36
C LYS A 76 -9.52 11.17 -9.80
N ASP A 77 -8.75 10.31 -10.44
CA ASP A 77 -8.79 10.08 -11.90
C ASP A 77 -9.88 9.08 -12.31
N LYS A 78 -10.11 8.03 -11.51
CA LYS A 78 -11.03 6.93 -11.85
C LYS A 78 -12.22 6.81 -10.91
N ASN A 79 -12.32 7.67 -9.89
CA ASN A 79 -13.28 7.50 -8.79
C ASN A 79 -13.15 6.14 -8.08
N ASP A 80 -11.96 5.53 -8.14
CA ASP A 80 -11.71 4.25 -7.50
C ASP A 80 -11.32 4.47 -6.04
N LEU A 81 -12.28 4.23 -5.15
CA LEU A 81 -12.12 4.36 -3.70
C LEU A 81 -11.82 3.02 -3.01
N ALA A 82 -11.65 1.93 -3.77
CA ALA A 82 -11.23 0.65 -3.20
C ALA A 82 -9.84 0.74 -2.51
N PRO A 83 -8.83 1.43 -3.07
CA PRO A 83 -7.52 1.55 -2.44
C PRO A 83 -7.58 2.27 -1.10
N ILE A 84 -8.29 3.42 -1.01
CA ILE A 84 -8.40 4.15 0.25
C ILE A 84 -9.17 3.33 1.29
N ARG A 85 -10.20 2.58 0.89
CA ARG A 85 -10.93 1.69 1.81
C ARG A 85 -10.05 0.57 2.37
N ALA A 86 -9.14 0.02 1.55
CA ALA A 86 -8.22 -1.03 1.97
C ALA A 86 -7.02 -0.50 2.78
N LYS A 87 -6.51 0.70 2.44
CA LYS A 87 -5.28 1.27 3.00
C LYS A 87 -5.50 2.34 4.08
N ALA A 88 -6.74 2.77 4.35
CA ALA A 88 -7.01 3.85 5.33
C ALA A 88 -6.35 3.60 6.69
N SER A 89 -6.43 2.38 7.23
CA SER A 89 -5.79 2.03 8.51
C SER A 89 -4.26 2.11 8.45
N GLU A 90 -3.66 1.68 7.33
CA GLU A 90 -2.21 1.76 7.09
C GLU A 90 -1.76 3.22 6.94
N MET A 91 -2.56 4.06 6.28
CA MET A 91 -2.33 5.50 6.20
C MET A 91 -2.37 6.15 7.58
N VAL A 92 -3.32 5.80 8.45
CA VAL A 92 -3.37 6.33 9.83
C VAL A 92 -2.11 5.95 10.61
N ALA A 93 -1.68 4.70 10.51
CA ALA A 93 -0.45 4.24 11.16
C ALA A 93 0.77 5.02 10.64
N SER A 94 0.88 5.17 9.31
CA SER A 94 1.96 5.94 8.68
C SER A 94 1.92 7.42 9.08
N ALA A 95 0.74 8.06 9.12
CA ALA A 95 0.59 9.45 9.57
C ALA A 95 1.08 9.65 11.02
N LYS A 96 0.78 8.70 11.91
CA LYS A 96 1.29 8.72 13.30
C LYS A 96 2.80 8.61 13.36
N LEU A 97 3.40 7.80 12.48
CA LEU A 97 4.86 7.72 12.35
C LEU A 97 5.46 9.04 11.85
N VAL A 98 4.84 9.69 10.86
CA VAL A 98 5.25 11.02 10.39
C VAL A 98 5.17 12.03 11.54
N ALA A 99 4.08 12.05 12.30
CA ALA A 99 3.94 12.96 13.44
C ALA A 99 4.97 12.71 14.56
N ALA A 100 5.35 11.44 14.79
CA ALA A 100 6.35 11.06 15.78
C ALA A 100 7.81 11.21 15.27
N SER A 101 8.01 11.25 13.96
CA SER A 101 9.33 11.37 13.35
C SER A 101 9.91 12.78 13.48
N LYS A 102 11.24 12.89 13.46
CA LYS A 102 11.90 14.19 13.44
C LYS A 102 11.86 14.77 12.04
N SER A 103 11.11 15.85 11.87
CA SER A 103 11.13 16.63 10.64
C SER A 103 12.52 17.26 10.44
N PRO A 104 12.99 17.36 9.19
CA PRO A 104 14.25 18.02 8.88
C PRO A 104 14.18 19.51 9.25
N MET A 105 15.32 20.14 9.54
CA MET A 105 15.38 21.54 9.99
C MET A 105 14.69 22.52 9.03
N ALA A 106 14.77 22.27 7.72
CA ALA A 106 14.07 23.04 6.70
C ALA A 106 12.54 23.04 6.88
N CYS A 107 11.99 22.00 7.52
CA CYS A 107 10.56 21.79 7.76
C CYS A 107 10.10 22.09 9.18
N GLN A 108 10.96 22.65 10.03
CA GLN A 108 10.59 23.06 11.40
C GLN A 108 9.93 24.45 11.45
N LYS A 109 9.20 24.85 10.40
CA LYS A 109 8.38 26.08 10.42
C LYS A 109 7.10 25.82 11.22
N PRO A 110 6.55 26.82 11.92
CA PRO A 110 5.35 26.62 12.75
C PRO A 110 4.16 26.05 11.97
N GLU A 111 3.96 26.48 10.72
CA GLU A 111 2.90 25.95 9.84
C GLU A 111 3.11 24.47 9.49
N LEU A 112 4.35 24.07 9.22
CA LEU A 112 4.71 22.69 8.87
C LEU A 112 4.66 21.76 10.08
N LEU A 113 5.17 22.21 11.23
CA LEU A 113 5.06 21.47 12.49
C LEU A 113 3.60 21.25 12.87
N LYS A 114 2.75 22.27 12.65
CA LYS A 114 1.32 22.14 12.84
C LYS A 114 0.72 21.12 11.87
N ALA A 115 1.02 21.21 10.57
CA ALA A 115 0.55 20.24 9.59
C ALA A 115 1.01 18.81 9.89
N GLN A 116 2.26 18.62 10.36
CA GLN A 116 2.82 17.34 10.76
C GLN A 116 2.05 16.74 11.95
N ALA A 117 1.70 17.56 12.93
CA ALA A 117 0.91 17.16 14.10
C ALA A 117 -0.58 16.94 13.77
N ASP A 118 -1.13 17.67 12.80
CA ASP A 118 -2.52 17.55 12.35
C ASP A 118 -2.71 16.39 11.34
N LEU A 119 -1.64 15.88 10.71
CA LEU A 119 -1.68 14.81 9.71
C LEU A 119 -2.38 13.52 10.20
N PRO A 120 -2.11 13.01 11.42
CA PRO A 120 -2.82 11.84 11.95
C PRO A 120 -4.32 12.11 12.05
N THR A 121 -4.71 13.25 12.61
CA THR A 121 -6.12 13.65 12.78
C THR A 121 -6.83 13.76 11.44
N ALA A 122 -6.18 14.37 10.44
CA ALA A 122 -6.73 14.48 9.09
C ALA A 122 -6.89 13.09 8.44
N THR A 123 -5.93 12.19 8.63
CA THR A 123 -5.97 10.83 8.10
C THR A 123 -7.03 9.98 8.81
N GLU A 124 -7.17 10.12 10.13
CA GLU A 124 -8.19 9.46 10.94
C GLU A 124 -9.60 9.86 10.53
N LYS A 125 -9.83 11.13 10.12
CA LYS A 125 -11.12 11.54 9.56
C LYS A 125 -11.47 10.75 8.30
N VAL A 126 -10.52 10.54 7.40
CA VAL A 126 -10.73 9.74 6.18
C VAL A 126 -10.99 8.27 6.53
N ALA A 127 -10.21 7.70 7.47
CA ALA A 127 -10.44 6.34 7.95
C ALA A 127 -11.82 6.18 8.63
N ALA A 128 -12.27 7.18 9.38
CA ALA A 128 -13.60 7.20 9.98
C ALA A 128 -14.70 7.25 8.91
N MET A 129 -14.53 8.03 7.84
CA MET A 129 -15.46 8.02 6.69
C MET A 129 -15.51 6.66 6.00
N VAL A 130 -14.35 6.00 5.84
CA VAL A 130 -14.29 4.61 5.32
C VAL A 130 -15.04 3.66 6.24
N ALA A 131 -14.80 3.71 7.56
CA ALA A 131 -15.46 2.85 8.54
C ALA A 131 -16.97 3.09 8.63
N ALA A 132 -17.39 4.36 8.51
CA ALA A 132 -18.79 4.77 8.47
C ALA A 132 -19.48 4.46 7.13
N LYS A 133 -18.76 3.93 6.14
CA LYS A 133 -19.25 3.71 4.77
C LYS A 133 -19.88 4.98 4.19
N ALA A 134 -19.19 6.12 4.38
CA ALA A 134 -19.60 7.40 3.81
C ALA A 134 -19.77 7.30 2.28
N ALA A 135 -20.61 8.19 1.73
CA ALA A 135 -20.82 8.24 0.30
C ALA A 135 -19.50 8.50 -0.44
N ASP A 136 -19.36 7.94 -1.64
CA ASP A 136 -18.14 8.06 -2.44
C ASP A 136 -17.73 9.53 -2.67
N ALA A 137 -18.71 10.41 -2.86
CA ALA A 137 -18.50 11.85 -2.99
C ALA A 137 -17.90 12.49 -1.73
N GLU A 138 -18.40 12.12 -0.54
CA GLU A 138 -17.89 12.62 0.74
C GLU A 138 -16.50 12.08 1.03
N LEU A 139 -16.28 10.78 0.81
CA LEU A 139 -14.98 10.14 1.00
C LEU A 139 -13.92 10.76 0.09
N LYS A 140 -14.28 11.02 -1.18
CA LYS A 140 -13.40 11.70 -2.14
C LYS A 140 -13.11 13.14 -1.73
N ALA A 141 -14.10 13.89 -1.26
CA ALA A 141 -13.91 15.25 -0.75
C ALA A 141 -12.99 15.27 0.48
N GLY A 142 -13.18 14.32 1.40
CA GLY A 142 -12.34 14.11 2.56
C GLY A 142 -10.89 13.78 2.19
N LEU A 143 -10.70 12.86 1.24
CA LEU A 143 -9.38 12.48 0.74
C LEU A 143 -8.69 13.65 0.01
N LYS A 144 -9.45 14.47 -0.72
CA LYS A 144 -8.92 15.71 -1.32
C LYS A 144 -8.40 16.67 -0.25
N GLY A 145 -9.19 16.89 0.81
CA GLY A 145 -8.77 17.76 1.92
C GLY A 145 -7.53 17.23 2.63
N LEU A 146 -7.42 15.90 2.78
CA LEU A 146 -6.22 15.27 3.32
C LEU A 146 -4.99 15.51 2.43
N HIS A 147 -5.13 15.32 1.11
CA HIS A 147 -4.07 15.59 0.16
C HIS A 147 -3.62 17.06 0.19
N ASP A 148 -4.55 18.01 0.24
CA ASP A 148 -4.26 19.45 0.31
C ASP A 148 -3.44 19.81 1.56
N SER A 149 -3.82 19.28 2.73
CA SER A 149 -3.03 19.43 3.96
C SER A 149 -1.65 18.80 3.86
N PHE A 150 -1.53 17.68 3.15
CA PHE A 150 -0.25 16.99 2.93
C PHE A 150 0.66 17.75 1.95
N ASP A 151 0.11 18.40 0.93
CA ASP A 151 0.84 19.21 -0.06
C ASP A 151 1.67 20.32 0.62
N VAL A 152 1.13 20.91 1.69
CA VAL A 152 1.86 21.89 2.53
C VAL A 152 3.13 21.27 3.14
N LEU A 153 3.05 20.03 3.64
CA LEU A 153 4.20 19.31 4.19
C LEU A 153 5.20 18.89 3.10
N GLU A 154 4.68 18.41 1.97
CA GLU A 154 5.48 17.97 0.85
C GLU A 154 6.22 19.13 0.18
N GLY A 155 5.61 20.32 0.12
CA GLY A 155 6.25 21.54 -0.40
C GLY A 155 7.54 21.89 0.34
N CYS A 156 7.67 21.49 1.61
CA CYS A 156 8.94 21.60 2.31
C CYS A 156 9.95 20.52 1.91
N ALA A 157 9.50 19.27 1.77
CA ALA A 157 10.34 18.15 1.39
C ALA A 157 10.89 18.26 -0.04
N ALA A 158 10.06 18.68 -0.99
CA ALA A 158 10.42 18.88 -2.40
C ALA A 158 11.36 20.10 -2.61
N GLY A 159 11.36 21.04 -1.66
CA GLY A 159 12.28 22.18 -1.62
C GLY A 159 13.71 21.82 -1.25
N MET A 160 13.98 20.59 -0.78
CA MET A 160 15.33 20.11 -0.44
C MET A 160 16.14 19.62 -1.67
N LYS A 161 15.96 20.27 -2.82
CA LYS A 161 16.87 20.13 -3.95
C LYS A 161 18.17 20.87 -3.61
N HIS A 162 19.25 20.10 -3.49
CA HIS A 162 20.65 20.52 -3.26
C HIS A 162 21.04 21.81 -3.98
#